data_AF-A0A927C8H0-F1
#
_entry.id   AF-A0A927C8H0-F1
#
_cell.length_a   1.000
_cell.length_b   1.000
_cell.length_c   1.000
_cell.angle_alpha   90.00
_cell.angle_beta   90.00
_cell.angle_gamma   90.00
#
_symmetry.space_group_name_H-M   'P 1'
#
loop_
_entity.id
_entity.type
_entity.pdbx_description
1 polymer ?
#
loop_
_entity_poly.entity_id
_entity_poly.type
_entity_poly.pdbx_seq_one_letter_code
_entity_poly.pdbx_strand_id
1 'polypeptide(L)'
;MSQKEKTTIVLFSGELDKAIAAFIIANGAAAYDHEVTIFCTFWGLNTLRKDQPVPVKKGWLERVFGAMMPRGANKLGMSKMNFAGMGPKMIKHVMKKHNALSLPQLIELAREQGVKLVACTMTMDLLGLQKEELMDEIEYAGVAAYLGDASDAKVNLFI
;
A
#
# COMPACT_ATOMS: atom_id res chain seq x y z
N MET A 1 -22.54 22.19 5.85
CA MET A 1 -21.32 21.39 6.14
C MET A 1 -20.38 21.62 4.96
N SER A 2 -19.16 22.12 5.19
CA SER A 2 -18.17 22.22 4.11
C SER A 2 -17.87 20.81 3.63
N GLN A 3 -17.96 20.54 2.31
CA GLN A 3 -17.50 19.26 1.78
C GLN A 3 -16.01 19.12 2.09
N LYS A 4 -15.59 17.98 2.63
CA LYS A 4 -14.16 17.68 2.80
C LYS A 4 -13.53 17.51 1.42
N GLU A 5 -12.34 18.08 1.22
CA GLU A 5 -11.60 17.87 -0.02
C GLU A 5 -11.16 16.41 -0.12
N LYS A 6 -11.14 15.83 -1.31
CA LYS A 6 -10.73 14.44 -1.52
C LYS A 6 -9.32 14.36 -2.11
N THR A 7 -8.53 13.40 -1.62
CA THR A 7 -7.22 13.04 -2.17
C THR A 7 -7.22 11.56 -2.51
N THR A 8 -6.81 11.22 -3.72
CA THR A 8 -6.70 9.84 -4.18
C THR A 8 -5.26 9.52 -4.59
N ILE A 9 -4.79 8.33 -4.24
CA ILE A 9 -3.47 7.83 -4.58
C ILE A 9 -3.62 6.43 -5.17
N VAL A 10 -3.17 6.23 -6.40
CA VAL A 10 -2.93 4.88 -6.93
C VAL A 10 -1.54 4.46 -6.49
N LEU A 11 -1.46 3.47 -5.61
CA LEU A 11 -0.21 2.82 -5.27
C LEU A 11 -0.03 1.60 -6.18
N PHE A 12 0.64 1.81 -7.29
CA PHE A 12 1.02 0.78 -8.27
C PHE A 12 2.38 0.19 -7.92
N SER A 13 3.33 1.04 -7.51
CA SER A 13 4.70 0.66 -7.19
C SER A 13 4.80 -0.19 -5.92
N GLY A 14 5.69 -1.17 -5.93
CA GLY A 14 5.91 -2.14 -4.85
C GLY A 14 7.22 -1.93 -4.09
N GLU A 15 7.84 -0.77 -4.25
CA GLU A 15 9.12 -0.43 -3.64
C GLU A 15 8.93 0.38 -2.35
N LEU A 16 9.77 0.08 -1.36
CA LEU A 16 9.71 0.60 0.00
C LEU A 16 9.68 2.13 0.05
N ASP A 17 10.58 2.79 -0.68
CA ASP A 17 10.72 4.24 -0.70
C ASP A 17 9.52 4.95 -1.35
N LYS A 18 8.95 4.36 -2.40
CA LYS A 18 7.74 4.89 -3.04
C LYS A 18 6.50 4.69 -2.17
N ALA A 19 6.36 3.53 -1.53
CA ALA A 19 5.30 3.29 -0.56
C ALA A 19 5.41 4.25 0.63
N ILE A 20 6.62 4.48 1.17
CA ILE A 20 6.84 5.48 2.23
C ILE A 20 6.38 6.87 1.77
N ALA A 21 6.76 7.29 0.55
CA ALA A 21 6.33 8.58 0.02
C ALA A 21 4.79 8.67 -0.11
N ALA A 22 4.15 7.63 -0.64
CA ALA A 22 2.68 7.58 -0.77
C ALA A 22 1.99 7.73 0.59
N PHE A 23 2.43 6.99 1.62
CA PHE A 23 1.83 7.09 2.95
C PHE A 23 2.18 8.39 3.67
N ILE A 24 3.35 9.00 3.45
CA ILE A 24 3.64 10.35 3.97
C ILE A 24 2.65 11.36 3.39
N ILE A 25 2.42 11.32 2.07
CA ILE A 25 1.46 12.21 1.40
C ILE A 25 0.03 11.95 1.91
N ALA A 26 -0.36 10.69 2.05
CA ALA A 26 -1.69 10.32 2.54
C ALA A 26 -1.95 10.82 3.97
N ASN A 27 -1.01 10.56 4.89
CA ASN A 27 -1.11 11.05 6.27
C ASN A 27 -1.10 12.58 6.34
N GLY A 28 -0.28 13.23 5.50
CA GLY A 28 -0.30 14.68 5.37
C GLY A 28 -1.66 15.21 4.92
N ALA A 29 -2.23 14.64 3.86
CA ALA A 29 -3.55 15.04 3.36
C ALA A 29 -4.66 14.81 4.41
N ALA A 30 -4.64 13.68 5.10
CA ALA A 30 -5.64 13.39 6.15
C ALA A 30 -5.52 14.37 7.32
N ALA A 31 -4.31 14.78 7.71
CA ALA A 31 -4.08 15.81 8.72
C ALA A 31 -4.59 17.21 8.29
N TYR A 32 -4.72 17.46 6.98
CA TYR A 32 -5.35 18.66 6.42
C TYR A 32 -6.88 18.50 6.19
N ASP A 33 -7.51 17.51 6.84
CA ASP A 33 -8.95 17.21 6.78
C ASP A 33 -9.43 16.76 5.39
N HIS A 34 -8.54 16.21 4.55
CA HIS A 34 -8.96 15.55 3.32
C HIS A 34 -9.54 14.17 3.61
N GLU A 35 -10.54 13.76 2.85
CA GLU A 35 -10.91 12.35 2.72
C GLU A 35 -9.93 11.68 1.75
N VAL A 36 -9.13 10.74 2.28
CA VAL A 36 -8.01 10.14 1.53
C VAL A 36 -8.31 8.69 1.19
N THR A 37 -8.07 8.33 -0.07
CA THR A 37 -8.15 6.94 -0.55
C THR A 37 -6.84 6.52 -1.20
N ILE A 38 -6.28 5.38 -0.78
CA ILE A 38 -5.14 4.73 -1.42
C ILE A 38 -5.62 3.46 -2.11
N PHE A 39 -5.63 3.47 -3.45
CA PHE A 39 -5.95 2.33 -4.28
C PHE A 39 -4.68 1.53 -4.61
N CYS A 40 -4.50 0.41 -3.92
CA CYS A 40 -3.36 -0.49 -4.06
C CYS A 40 -3.61 -1.49 -5.21
N THR A 41 -2.79 -1.40 -6.25
CA THR A 41 -2.89 -2.22 -7.46
C THR A 41 -1.51 -2.76 -7.85
N PHE A 42 -1.45 -3.79 -8.71
CA PHE A 42 -0.21 -4.47 -9.10
C PHE A 42 0.75 -4.72 -7.92
N TRP A 43 1.95 -4.15 -7.97
CA TRP A 43 3.01 -4.41 -7.01
C TRP A 43 2.74 -3.73 -5.67
N GLY A 44 2.04 -2.60 -5.67
CA GLY A 44 1.63 -1.86 -4.48
C GLY A 44 0.71 -2.67 -3.56
N LEU A 45 -0.02 -3.65 -4.12
CA LEU A 45 -0.82 -4.59 -3.34
C LEU A 45 0.02 -5.41 -2.33
N ASN A 46 1.32 -5.63 -2.61
CA ASN A 46 2.21 -6.31 -1.67
C ASN A 46 2.40 -5.54 -0.36
N THR A 47 2.16 -4.23 -0.35
CA THR A 47 2.18 -3.39 0.84
C THR A 47 1.10 -3.78 1.84
N LEU A 48 -0.06 -4.26 1.34
CA LEU A 48 -1.21 -4.67 2.16
C LEU A 48 -1.15 -6.14 2.60
N ARG A 49 -0.19 -6.93 2.12
CA ARG A 49 -0.07 -8.34 2.50
C ARG A 49 0.34 -8.46 3.97
N LYS A 50 -0.21 -9.47 4.66
CA LYS A 50 0.26 -9.87 5.99
C LYS A 50 1.71 -10.37 5.88
N ASP A 51 2.54 -9.98 6.85
CA ASP A 51 3.95 -10.39 6.91
C ASP A 51 4.08 -11.92 7.10
N GLN A 52 3.13 -12.52 7.84
CA GLN A 52 3.11 -13.95 8.12
C GLN A 52 2.48 -14.74 6.96
N PRO A 53 2.99 -15.93 6.64
CA PRO A 53 2.34 -16.82 5.68
C PRO A 53 0.95 -17.24 6.17
N VAL A 54 -0.06 -17.11 5.32
CA VAL A 54 -1.43 -17.56 5.62
C VAL A 54 -1.74 -18.79 4.74
N PRO A 55 -2.18 -19.92 5.32
CA PRO A 55 -2.51 -21.11 4.54
C PRO A 55 -3.79 -20.88 3.74
N VAL A 56 -3.67 -20.92 2.41
CA VAL A 56 -4.78 -20.69 1.47
C VAL A 56 -4.74 -21.71 0.34
N LYS A 57 -5.92 -22.10 -0.16
CA LYS A 57 -6.05 -23.02 -1.30
C LYS A 57 -5.84 -22.23 -2.59
N LYS A 58 -4.86 -22.64 -3.38
CA LYS A 58 -4.43 -21.96 -4.61
C LYS A 58 -3.98 -22.96 -5.67
N GLY A 59 -4.04 -22.55 -6.92
CA GLY A 59 -3.41 -23.26 -8.03
C GLY A 59 -1.88 -23.32 -7.87
N TRP A 60 -1.22 -24.20 -8.63
CA TRP A 60 0.25 -24.32 -8.57
C TRP A 60 0.96 -22.99 -8.92
N LEU A 61 0.53 -22.32 -10.00
CA LEU A 61 1.15 -21.08 -10.47
C LEU A 61 0.96 -19.92 -9.48
N GLU A 62 -0.23 -19.78 -8.90
CA GLU A 62 -0.54 -18.77 -7.88
C GLU A 62 0.31 -18.93 -6.61
N ARG A 63 0.57 -20.19 -6.19
CA ARG A 63 1.48 -20.46 -5.07
C ARG A 63 2.90 -19.99 -5.36
N VAL A 64 3.39 -20.22 -6.59
CA VAL A 64 4.73 -19.79 -7.00
C VAL A 64 4.82 -18.26 -7.00
N PHE A 65 3.86 -17.57 -7.63
CA PHE A 65 3.81 -16.09 -7.61
C PHE A 65 3.74 -15.56 -6.17
N GLY A 66 2.86 -16.10 -5.33
CA GLY A 66 2.73 -15.71 -3.93
C GLY A 66 3.99 -15.93 -3.07
N ALA A 67 4.89 -16.84 -3.47
CA ALA A 67 6.17 -17.08 -2.83
C ALA A 67 7.29 -16.15 -3.34
N MET A 68 7.25 -15.75 -4.61
CA MET A 68 8.24 -14.84 -5.20
C MET A 68 8.02 -13.38 -4.80
N MET A 69 6.76 -12.96 -4.61
CA MET A 69 6.43 -11.59 -4.30
C MET A 69 6.70 -11.23 -2.82
N PRO A 70 7.11 -9.99 -2.51
CA PRO A 70 7.27 -9.51 -1.14
C PRO A 70 6.00 -9.70 -0.29
N ARG A 71 6.17 -10.11 0.96
CA ARG A 71 5.08 -10.28 1.93
C ARG A 71 5.08 -9.12 2.92
N GLY A 72 4.24 -8.13 2.63
CA GLY A 72 3.97 -7.00 3.49
C GLY A 72 5.00 -5.88 3.42
N ALA A 73 4.62 -4.76 4.04
CA ALA A 73 5.37 -3.52 4.10
C ALA A 73 6.83 -3.68 4.57
N ASN A 74 7.11 -4.68 5.40
CA ASN A 74 8.46 -4.92 5.92
C ASN A 74 9.41 -5.57 4.92
N LYS A 75 8.90 -6.24 3.89
CA LYS A 75 9.68 -7.03 2.93
C LYS A 75 9.87 -6.36 1.58
N LEU A 76 9.33 -5.16 1.38
CA LEU A 76 9.52 -4.39 0.16
C LEU A 76 11.00 -4.05 -0.06
N GLY A 77 11.44 -4.13 -1.31
CA GLY A 77 12.78 -3.72 -1.75
C GLY A 77 12.85 -2.22 -2.04
N MET A 78 14.05 -1.67 -2.19
CA MET A 78 14.22 -0.27 -2.62
C MET A 78 14.08 -0.13 -4.14
N SER A 79 13.54 1.00 -4.62
CA SER A 79 13.47 1.32 -6.05
C SER A 79 14.84 1.49 -6.70
N LYS A 80 15.82 1.97 -5.91
CA LYS A 80 17.22 2.13 -6.29
C LYS A 80 18.11 1.68 -5.15
N MET A 81 19.32 1.21 -5.46
CA MET A 81 20.31 0.80 -4.45
C MET A 81 19.81 -0.31 -3.51
N ASN A 82 19.02 -1.27 -4.01
CA ASN A 82 18.50 -2.36 -3.19
C ASN A 82 19.60 -3.31 -2.68
N PHE A 83 20.68 -3.51 -3.44
CA PHE A 83 21.85 -4.33 -3.09
C PHE A 83 21.48 -5.67 -2.42
N ALA A 84 20.68 -6.48 -3.11
CA ALA A 84 20.18 -7.77 -2.59
C ALA A 84 19.51 -7.70 -1.20
N GLY A 85 18.86 -6.57 -0.87
CA GLY A 85 18.17 -6.36 0.40
C GLY A 85 18.99 -5.63 1.47
N MET A 86 20.24 -5.23 1.20
CA MET A 86 21.00 -4.35 2.10
C MET A 86 20.44 -2.93 2.12
N GLY A 87 20.00 -2.40 0.97
CA GLY A 87 19.41 -1.07 0.83
C GLY A 87 18.24 -0.81 1.80
N PRO A 88 17.20 -1.66 1.82
CA PRO A 88 16.09 -1.55 2.76
C PRO A 88 16.51 -1.52 4.23
N LYS A 89 17.53 -2.29 4.62
CA LYS A 89 18.03 -2.31 6.01
C LYS A 89 18.72 -1.00 6.36
N MET A 90 19.56 -0.48 5.46
CA MET A 90 20.27 0.78 5.67
C MET A 90 19.30 1.97 5.77
N ILE A 91 18.33 2.09 4.86
CA ILE A 91 17.39 3.22 4.91
C ILE A 91 16.52 3.16 6.17
N LYS A 92 16.05 1.98 6.59
CA LYS A 92 15.28 1.82 7.83
C LYS A 92 16.10 2.23 9.06
N HIS A 93 17.40 1.93 9.06
CA HIS A 93 18.30 2.37 10.13
C HIS A 93 18.45 3.90 10.15
N VAL A 94 18.66 4.53 8.98
CA VAL A 94 18.74 5.99 8.86
C VAL A 94 17.43 6.64 9.33
N MET A 95 16.28 6.17 8.83
CA MET A 95 14.97 6.67 9.25
C MET A 95 14.79 6.61 10.77
N LYS A 96 15.10 5.47 11.38
CA LYS A 96 15.02 5.29 12.84
C LYS A 96 15.93 6.28 13.59
N LYS A 97 17.15 6.52 13.11
CA LYS A 97 18.08 7.50 13.70
C LYS A 97 17.54 8.93 13.66
N HIS A 98 16.75 9.26 12.63
CA HIS A 98 16.12 10.57 12.45
C HIS A 98 14.69 10.64 13.01
N ASN A 99 14.25 9.65 13.81
CA ASN A 99 12.90 9.56 14.37
C ASN A 99 11.78 9.59 13.30
N ALA A 100 12.09 9.18 12.07
CA ALA A 100 11.09 9.02 11.03
C ALA A 100 10.31 7.70 11.22
N LEU A 101 9.01 7.74 10.96
CA LEU A 101 8.14 6.57 11.02
C LEU A 101 8.52 5.57 9.92
N SER A 102 8.57 4.29 10.29
CA SER A 102 8.69 3.19 9.32
C SER A 102 7.41 3.02 8.50
N LEU A 103 7.49 2.35 7.34
CA LEU A 103 6.31 2.10 6.51
C LEU A 103 5.14 1.44 7.27
N PRO A 104 5.32 0.38 8.10
CA PRO A 104 4.23 -0.15 8.91
C PRO A 104 3.59 0.86 9.85
N GLN A 105 4.40 1.75 10.46
CA GLN A 105 3.89 2.81 11.34
C GLN A 105 3.13 3.88 10.56
N LEU A 106 3.58 4.21 9.35
CA LEU A 106 2.88 5.14 8.46
C LEU A 106 1.54 4.56 7.96
N ILE A 107 1.50 3.25 7.68
CA ILE A 107 0.25 2.56 7.34
C ILE A 107 -0.72 2.61 8.51
N GLU A 108 -0.24 2.35 9.73
CA GLU A 108 -1.14 2.36 10.88
C GLU A 108 -1.64 3.76 11.23
N LEU A 109 -0.76 4.77 11.18
CA LEU A 109 -1.19 6.16 11.32
C LEU A 109 -2.26 6.54 10.29
N ALA A 110 -2.12 6.07 9.04
CA ALA A 110 -3.11 6.34 8.01
C ALA A 110 -4.48 5.71 8.34
N ARG A 111 -4.48 4.48 8.87
CA ARG A 111 -5.72 3.82 9.33
C ARG A 111 -6.35 4.53 10.52
N GLU A 112 -5.55 4.94 11.51
CA GLU A 112 -6.01 5.75 12.65
C GLU A 112 -6.64 7.08 12.21
N GLN A 113 -6.14 7.66 11.12
CA GLN A 113 -6.67 8.89 10.51
C GLN A 113 -7.88 8.66 9.58
N GLY A 114 -8.33 7.41 9.41
CA GLY A 114 -9.46 7.07 8.56
C GLY A 114 -9.16 7.09 7.05
N VAL A 115 -7.88 6.98 6.66
CA VAL A 115 -7.50 6.79 5.25
C VAL A 115 -8.04 5.46 4.75
N LYS A 116 -8.78 5.49 3.64
CA LYS A 116 -9.33 4.29 3.01
C LYS A 116 -8.25 3.56 2.24
N LEU A 117 -7.91 2.35 2.67
CA LEU A 117 -7.00 1.46 1.94
C LEU A 117 -7.83 0.49 1.10
N VAL A 118 -7.65 0.53 -0.22
CA VAL A 118 -8.46 -0.25 -1.17
C VAL A 118 -7.56 -1.23 -1.93
N ALA A 119 -7.86 -2.52 -1.84
CA ALA A 119 -7.23 -3.56 -2.64
C ALA A 119 -7.93 -3.71 -4.00
N CYS A 120 -7.15 -3.63 -5.07
CA CYS A 120 -7.62 -3.87 -6.43
C CYS A 120 -7.95 -5.35 -6.65
N THR A 121 -9.24 -5.66 -6.71
CA THR A 121 -9.78 -7.03 -6.91
C THR A 121 -9.22 -7.70 -8.16
N MET A 122 -9.14 -6.98 -9.28
CA MET A 122 -8.55 -7.52 -10.51
C MET A 122 -7.07 -7.89 -10.34
N THR A 123 -6.30 -7.09 -9.60
CA THR A 123 -4.89 -7.44 -9.30
C THR A 123 -4.82 -8.67 -8.40
N MET A 124 -5.69 -8.77 -7.40
CA MET A 124 -5.75 -9.94 -6.53
C MET A 124 -5.95 -11.21 -7.35
N ASP A 125 -6.90 -11.20 -8.29
CA ASP A 125 -7.16 -12.34 -9.17
C ASP A 125 -5.94 -12.67 -10.04
N LEU A 126 -5.33 -11.67 -10.67
CA LEU A 126 -4.16 -11.85 -11.55
C LEU A 126 -2.94 -12.41 -10.81
N LEU A 127 -2.72 -11.97 -9.57
CA LEU A 127 -1.58 -12.41 -8.75
C LEU A 127 -1.92 -13.61 -7.86
N GLY A 128 -3.16 -14.09 -7.92
CA GLY A 128 -3.67 -15.17 -7.09
C GLY A 128 -3.56 -14.88 -5.60
N LEU A 129 -3.86 -13.66 -5.16
CA LEU A 129 -3.89 -13.27 -3.74
C LEU A 129 -5.32 -13.36 -3.19
N GLN A 130 -5.47 -13.99 -2.04
CA GLN A 130 -6.75 -14.17 -1.36
C GLN A 130 -6.92 -13.11 -0.26
N LYS A 131 -8.17 -12.82 0.11
CA LYS A 131 -8.48 -11.79 1.14
C LYS A 131 -7.81 -12.10 2.47
N GLU A 132 -7.70 -13.38 2.82
CA GLU A 132 -7.12 -13.84 4.08
C GLU A 132 -5.62 -13.52 4.19
N GLU A 133 -4.94 -13.31 3.05
CA GLU A 133 -3.52 -12.94 3.00
C GLU A 133 -3.28 -11.44 3.11
N LEU A 134 -4.32 -10.61 3.01
CA LEU A 134 -4.22 -9.17 3.17
C LEU A 134 -4.54 -8.78 4.61
N MET A 135 -4.05 -7.59 5.01
CA MET A 135 -4.35 -7.01 6.30
C MET A 135 -5.85 -6.77 6.47
N ASP A 136 -6.28 -6.76 7.73
CA ASP A 136 -7.69 -6.56 8.05
C ASP A 136 -8.06 -5.06 7.89
N GLU A 137 -9.37 -4.77 7.84
CA GLU A 137 -9.89 -3.40 7.74
C GLU A 137 -9.44 -2.64 6.47
N ILE A 138 -9.42 -3.34 5.33
CA ILE A 138 -9.27 -2.76 4.01
C ILE A 138 -10.53 -2.99 3.17
N GLU A 139 -10.73 -2.12 2.17
CA GLU A 139 -11.80 -2.26 1.19
C GLU A 139 -11.33 -3.03 -0.05
N TYR A 140 -12.28 -3.58 -0.81
CA TYR A 140 -12.02 -4.34 -2.03
C TYR A 140 -12.82 -3.75 -3.16
N ALA A 141 -12.14 -3.23 -4.17
CA ALA A 141 -12.83 -2.58 -5.28
C ALA A 141 -12.14 -2.81 -6.63
N GLY A 142 -12.87 -2.54 -7.71
CA GLY A 142 -12.34 -2.49 -9.07
C GLY A 142 -11.96 -1.07 -9.49
N VAL A 143 -11.39 -0.93 -10.68
CA VAL A 143 -10.96 0.38 -11.22
C VAL A 143 -12.10 1.40 -11.34
N ALA A 144 -13.33 0.94 -11.58
CA ALA A 144 -14.49 1.82 -11.69
C ALA A 144 -14.81 2.58 -10.39
N ALA A 145 -14.68 1.91 -9.23
CA ALA A 145 -14.88 2.55 -7.94
C ALA A 145 -13.81 3.61 -7.67
N TYR A 146 -12.54 3.26 -7.92
CA TYR A 146 -11.43 4.22 -7.83
C TYR A 146 -11.64 5.44 -8.73
N LEU A 147 -12.08 5.24 -9.98
CA LEU A 147 -12.33 6.35 -10.90
C LEU A 147 -13.47 7.27 -10.41
N GLY A 148 -14.47 6.72 -9.73
CA GLY A 148 -15.52 7.51 -9.06
C GLY A 148 -14.97 8.36 -7.92
N ASP A 149 -14.08 7.80 -7.08
CA ASP A 149 -13.43 8.59 -6.03
C ASP A 149 -12.49 9.66 -6.62
N ALA A 150 -11.77 9.32 -7.68
CA ALA A 150 -10.81 10.20 -8.34
C ALA A 150 -11.47 11.35 -9.11
N SER A 151 -12.68 11.16 -9.67
CA SER A 151 -13.38 12.25 -10.38
C SER A 151 -13.78 13.39 -9.46
N ASP A 152 -14.00 13.11 -8.18
CA ASP A 152 -14.32 14.10 -7.16
C ASP A 152 -13.08 14.62 -6.40
N ALA A 153 -11.89 14.07 -6.71
CA ALA A 153 -10.68 14.38 -5.98
C ALA A 153 -9.98 15.65 -6.49
N LYS A 154 -9.61 16.53 -5.56
CA LYS A 154 -8.81 17.72 -5.86
C LYS A 154 -7.35 17.36 -6.14
N VAL A 155 -6.88 16.27 -5.56
CA VAL A 155 -5.54 15.71 -5.77
C VAL A 155 -5.67 14.24 -6.16
N ASN A 156 -5.08 13.87 -7.30
CA ASN A 156 -4.96 12.49 -7.74
C ASN A 156 -3.51 12.20 -8.13
N LEU A 157 -2.90 11.18 -7.54
CA LEU A 157 -1.50 10.80 -7.77
C LEU A 157 -1.39 9.34 -8.19
N PHE A 158 -0.45 9.05 -9.07
CA PHE A 158 -0.05 7.68 -9.43
C PHE A 158 1.39 7.46 -8.98
N ILE A 159 1.60 6.50 -8.08
CA ILE A 159 2.88 6.22 -7.42
C ILE A 159 3.31 4.77 -7.65
#